data_AF-A0AAE0X8G1-F1
#
_entry.id   AF-A0AAE0X8G1-F1
#
_cell.length_a   1.000
_cell.length_b   1.000
_cell.length_c   1.000
_cell.angle_alpha   90.00
_cell.angle_beta   90.00
_cell.angle_gamma   90.00
#
_symmetry.space_group_name_H-M   'P 1'
#
loop_
_entity.id
_entity.type
_entity.pdbx_description
1 polymer ?
#
loop_
_entity_poly.entity_id
_entity_poly.type
_entity_poly.pdbx_seq_one_letter_code
_entity_poly.pdbx_strand_id
1 'polypeptide(L)'
;HVWQEGDIAFLKPDDSFTEEEHRELIQAKPGHKHGYIPARACGHPVIVLHRMSENSTHILITPVSAYSSGEENNYLPPWRQEYHKWKTPDDFRSFFGCERSSERYPYLYLEDGQSMPKPKASWLYIQSVWCVPLTVIGRFTKTRELLRVRNDSLVNLRQQMAEKAKRWRECLADLKARE
;
A
#
# COMPACT_ATOMS: atom_id res chain seq x y z
N HIS A 1 0.70 -19.31 -5.21
CA HIS A 1 0.13 -18.75 -3.98
C HIS A 1 -1.07 -17.91 -4.39
N VAL A 2 -2.22 -18.08 -3.73
CA VAL A 2 -3.45 -17.33 -4.01
C VAL A 2 -3.51 -16.18 -3.02
N TRP A 3 -3.39 -14.94 -3.49
CA TRP A 3 -3.42 -13.76 -2.64
C TRP A 3 -4.80 -13.54 -2.03
N GLN A 4 -4.83 -13.28 -0.73
CA GLN A 4 -6.04 -13.01 0.04
C GLN A 4 -6.05 -11.58 0.58
N GLU A 5 -7.25 -11.09 0.90
CA GLU A 5 -7.39 -9.79 1.54
C GLU A 5 -6.66 -9.73 2.89
N GLY A 6 -5.93 -8.65 3.11
CA GLY A 6 -5.08 -8.44 4.28
C GLY A 6 -3.65 -8.95 4.11
N ASP A 7 -3.36 -9.81 3.12
CA ASP A 7 -1.99 -10.27 2.89
C ASP A 7 -1.06 -9.10 2.58
N ILE A 8 0.15 -9.14 3.14
CA ILE A 8 1.23 -8.22 2.77
C ILE A 8 2.06 -8.87 1.68
N ALA A 9 1.79 -8.44 0.45
CA ALA A 9 2.53 -8.82 -0.74
C ALA A 9 3.68 -7.83 -1.00
N PHE A 10 4.30 -7.95 -2.18
CA PHE A 10 5.35 -7.06 -2.64
C PHE A 10 5.01 -6.56 -4.04
N LEU A 11 4.96 -5.24 -4.23
CA LEU A 11 4.90 -4.69 -5.58
C LEU A 11 6.30 -4.83 -6.18
N LYS A 12 6.43 -5.62 -7.25
CA LYS A 12 7.73 -5.89 -7.86
C LYS A 12 8.39 -4.58 -8.31
N PRO A 13 9.73 -4.53 -8.45
CA PRO A 13 10.39 -3.38 -9.02
C PRO A 13 9.93 -3.18 -10.47
N ASP A 14 9.89 -1.94 -10.95
CA ASP A 14 9.37 -1.59 -12.27
C ASP A 14 10.21 -2.15 -13.42
N ASP A 15 11.50 -2.40 -13.18
CA ASP A 15 12.40 -3.08 -14.13
C ASP A 15 12.00 -4.54 -14.44
N SER A 16 11.13 -5.13 -13.63
CA SER A 16 10.62 -6.49 -13.81
C SER A 16 9.27 -6.55 -14.52
N PHE A 17 8.69 -5.40 -14.85
CA PHE A 17 7.40 -5.31 -15.52
C PHE A 17 7.58 -5.61 -17.01
N THR A 18 6.54 -6.15 -17.64
CA THR A 18 6.48 -6.22 -19.10
C THR A 18 6.39 -4.83 -19.71
N GLU A 19 6.68 -4.68 -21.00
CA GLU A 19 6.53 -3.40 -21.69
C GLU A 19 5.09 -2.86 -21.62
N GLU A 20 4.10 -3.75 -21.65
CA GLU A 20 2.69 -3.39 -21.54
C GLU A 20 2.37 -2.90 -20.11
N GLU A 21 2.78 -3.64 -19.08
CA GLU A 21 2.62 -3.22 -17.68
C GLU A 21 3.30 -1.88 -17.40
N HIS A 22 4.50 -1.67 -17.93
CA HIS A 22 5.22 -0.41 -17.79
C HIS A 22 4.45 0.75 -18.46
N ARG A 23 3.93 0.54 -19.67
CA ARG A 23 3.12 1.54 -20.39
C ARG A 23 1.82 1.87 -19.66
N GLU A 24 1.16 0.87 -19.09
CA GLU A 24 -0.13 1.06 -18.42
C GLU A 24 0.02 1.65 -17.01
N LEU A 25 0.99 1.17 -16.24
CA LEU A 25 1.10 1.45 -14.81
C LEU A 25 2.11 2.56 -14.51
N ILE A 26 3.24 2.63 -15.21
CA ILE A 26 4.38 3.48 -14.83
C ILE A 26 4.50 4.72 -15.72
N GLN A 27 4.31 4.55 -17.03
CA GLN A 27 4.51 5.63 -18.00
C GLN A 27 3.47 6.74 -17.79
N ALA A 28 3.96 7.98 -17.77
CA ALA A 28 3.11 9.16 -17.72
C ALA A 28 2.27 9.26 -19.01
N LYS A 29 0.97 9.49 -18.86
CA LYS A 29 0.06 9.76 -19.98
C LYS A 29 0.07 11.27 -20.31
N PRO A 30 -0.28 11.68 -21.54
CA PRO A 30 -0.39 13.10 -21.89
C PRO A 30 -1.23 13.88 -20.87
N GLY A 31 -0.71 15.00 -20.36
CA GLY A 31 -1.37 15.81 -19.33
C GLY A 31 -1.12 15.35 -17.88
N HIS A 32 -0.41 14.25 -17.64
CA HIS A 32 -0.05 13.77 -16.31
C HIS A 32 1.46 13.82 -16.09
N LYS A 33 1.89 14.28 -14.90
CA LYS A 33 3.32 14.33 -14.53
C LYS A 33 3.90 12.95 -14.19
N HIS A 34 3.05 12.01 -13.81
CA HIS A 34 3.40 10.66 -13.37
C HIS A 34 2.42 9.66 -13.98
N GLY A 35 2.81 8.39 -14.10
CA GLY A 35 1.92 7.29 -14.45
C GLY A 35 0.91 6.99 -13.35
N TYR A 36 0.15 5.91 -13.54
CA TYR A 36 -0.87 5.44 -12.61
C TYR A 36 -0.27 5.08 -11.23
N ILE A 37 0.90 4.44 -11.24
CA ILE A 37 1.77 4.16 -10.11
C ILE A 37 3.06 4.98 -10.27
N PRO A 38 3.47 5.79 -9.28
CA PRO A 38 4.79 6.40 -9.31
C PRO A 38 5.87 5.31 -9.24
N ALA A 39 6.86 5.32 -10.15
CA ALA A 39 7.94 4.32 -10.20
C ALA A 39 8.59 4.05 -8.83
N ARG A 40 8.82 5.10 -8.03
CA ARG A 40 9.37 4.99 -6.66
C ARG A 40 8.50 4.21 -5.66
N ALA A 41 7.25 3.92 -5.99
CA ALA A 41 6.37 3.10 -5.16
C ALA A 41 6.56 1.60 -5.45
N CYS A 42 7.16 1.24 -6.59
CA CYS A 42 7.58 -0.12 -6.89
C CYS A 42 8.69 -0.56 -5.92
N GLY A 43 8.87 -1.87 -5.76
CA GLY A 43 9.84 -2.42 -4.80
C GLY A 43 9.45 -2.23 -3.33
N HIS A 44 8.17 -2.02 -3.03
CA HIS A 44 7.66 -1.82 -1.67
C HIS A 44 6.68 -2.95 -1.27
N PRO A 45 6.58 -3.26 0.04
CA PRO A 45 5.48 -4.09 0.53
C PRO A 45 4.13 -3.40 0.28
N VAL A 46 3.09 -4.20 0.00
CA VAL A 46 1.73 -3.71 -0.24
C VAL A 46 0.72 -4.56 0.50
N ILE A 47 -0.36 -3.95 0.98
CA ILE A 47 -1.50 -4.67 1.57
C ILE A 47 -2.49 -4.96 0.44
N VAL A 48 -2.94 -6.21 0.33
CA VAL A 48 -4.08 -6.58 -0.52
C VAL A 48 -5.35 -6.08 0.15
N LEU A 49 -5.94 -5.03 -0.39
CA LEU A 49 -7.13 -4.39 0.17
C LEU A 49 -8.41 -5.13 -0.22
N HIS A 50 -8.52 -5.54 -1.49
CA HIS A 50 -9.72 -6.18 -1.99
C HIS A 50 -9.40 -7.08 -3.17
N ARG A 51 -10.13 -8.19 -3.27
CA ARG A 51 -10.10 -9.12 -4.40
C ARG A 51 -11.51 -9.66 -4.63
N MET A 52 -12.01 -9.56 -5.87
CA MET A 52 -13.40 -9.95 -6.17
C MET A 52 -13.62 -11.45 -6.02
N SER A 53 -12.70 -12.26 -6.56
CA SER A 53 -12.74 -13.72 -6.49
C SER A 53 -11.35 -14.35 -6.54
N GLU A 54 -11.26 -15.64 -6.24
CA GLU A 54 -10.01 -16.41 -6.31
C GLU A 54 -9.43 -16.48 -7.74
N ASN A 55 -10.26 -16.26 -8.75
CA ASN A 55 -9.88 -16.26 -10.16
C ASN A 55 -9.59 -14.85 -10.71
N SER A 56 -9.82 -13.79 -9.93
CA SER A 56 -9.54 -12.43 -10.38
C SER A 56 -8.07 -12.27 -10.78
N THR A 57 -7.85 -11.68 -11.94
CA THR A 57 -6.53 -11.34 -12.50
C THR A 57 -5.97 -10.05 -11.91
N HIS A 58 -6.81 -9.27 -11.23
CA HIS A 58 -6.48 -7.98 -10.62
C HIS A 58 -6.85 -7.95 -9.14
N ILE A 59 -6.18 -7.06 -8.40
CA ILE A 59 -6.44 -6.79 -6.99
C ILE A 59 -6.32 -5.30 -6.68
N LEU A 60 -6.97 -4.85 -5.62
CA LEU A 60 -6.72 -3.53 -5.03
C LEU A 60 -5.60 -3.62 -4.01
N ILE A 61 -4.64 -2.70 -4.08
CA ILE A 61 -3.50 -2.64 -3.17
C ILE A 61 -3.29 -1.23 -2.61
N THR A 62 -2.60 -1.16 -1.47
CA THR A 62 -1.99 0.08 -0.96
C THR A 62 -0.57 -0.18 -0.48
N PRO A 63 0.41 0.69 -0.81
CA PRO A 63 1.79 0.49 -0.42
C PRO A 63 2.04 0.84 1.04
N VAL A 64 2.92 0.07 1.66
CA VAL A 64 3.53 0.35 2.95
C VAL A 64 4.95 0.85 2.71
N SER A 65 5.31 1.97 3.32
CA SER A 65 6.63 2.57 3.17
C SER A 65 7.19 3.01 4.52
N ALA A 66 8.51 2.98 4.59
CA ALA A 66 9.26 3.59 5.67
C ALA A 66 9.44 5.10 5.45
N TYR A 67 9.12 5.66 4.28
CA TYR A 67 9.29 7.09 3.99
C TYR A 67 10.69 7.63 4.30
N SER A 68 11.73 6.86 3.97
CA SER A 68 13.12 7.20 4.32
C SER A 68 13.35 7.42 5.82
N SER A 69 12.52 6.83 6.68
CA SER A 69 12.69 6.85 8.13
C SER A 69 13.49 5.64 8.59
N GLY A 70 14.42 5.90 9.51
CA GLY A 70 15.34 4.92 10.06
C GLY A 70 16.11 5.48 11.25
N GLU A 71 17.09 4.74 11.75
CA GLU A 71 17.90 5.16 12.90
C GLU A 71 18.62 6.47 12.63
N GLU A 72 19.05 6.68 11.39
CA GLU A 72 19.76 7.88 10.92
C GLU A 72 18.99 9.19 11.09
N ASN A 73 17.65 9.11 11.19
CA ASN A 73 16.79 10.28 11.41
C ASN A 73 15.81 10.10 12.57
N ASN A 74 16.14 9.22 13.52
CA ASN A 74 15.31 8.92 14.69
C ASN A 74 13.88 8.48 14.32
N TYR A 75 13.74 7.73 13.24
CA TYR A 75 12.46 7.22 12.72
C TYR A 75 11.44 8.34 12.46
N LEU A 76 11.89 9.47 11.89
CA LEU A 76 11.07 10.66 11.64
C LEU A 76 9.82 10.32 10.81
N PRO A 77 8.59 10.45 11.36
CA PRO A 77 7.37 10.04 10.64
C PRO A 77 7.08 10.94 9.44
N PRO A 78 6.34 10.43 8.43
CA PRO A 78 6.18 11.12 7.15
C PRO A 78 5.53 12.50 7.27
N TRP A 79 4.53 12.71 8.12
CA TRP A 79 3.87 14.02 8.28
C TRP A 79 4.74 15.09 8.94
N ARG A 80 5.91 14.73 9.47
CA ARG A 80 6.90 15.69 9.99
C ARG A 80 8.04 15.96 9.01
N GLN A 81 8.06 15.30 7.86
CA GLN A 81 9.10 15.49 6.84
C GLN A 81 8.73 16.64 5.90
N GLU A 82 9.71 17.49 5.56
CA GLU A 82 9.52 18.64 4.66
C GLU A 82 8.93 18.25 3.30
N TYR A 83 9.35 17.09 2.76
CA TYR A 83 8.83 16.54 1.50
C TYR A 83 7.35 16.11 1.55
N HIS A 84 6.74 16.13 2.74
CA HIS A 84 5.36 15.72 2.97
C HIS A 84 4.55 16.77 3.73
N LYS A 85 5.04 18.01 3.83
CA LYS A 85 4.40 19.10 4.59
C LYS A 85 2.97 19.45 4.18
N TRP A 86 2.58 19.09 2.96
CA TRP A 86 1.21 19.30 2.45
C TRP A 86 0.24 18.15 2.82
N LYS A 87 0.75 17.09 3.43
CA LYS A 87 -0.05 15.97 3.94
C LYS A 87 -0.29 16.17 5.42
N THR A 88 -1.47 15.79 5.87
CA THR A 88 -1.84 15.85 7.29
C THR A 88 -1.59 14.48 7.93
N PRO A 89 -1.45 14.40 9.26
CA PRO A 89 -1.33 13.12 9.93
C PRO A 89 -2.55 12.20 9.69
N ASP A 90 -3.75 12.78 9.51
CA ASP A 90 -4.98 12.06 9.16
C ASP A 90 -4.96 11.40 7.77
N ASP A 91 -3.99 11.74 6.92
CA ASP A 91 -3.78 11.10 5.61
C ASP A 91 -2.93 9.82 5.69
N PHE A 92 -2.43 9.47 6.88
CA PHE A 92 -1.59 8.30 7.08
C PHE A 92 -2.23 7.29 8.02
N ARG A 93 -1.88 6.01 7.82
CA ARG A 93 -2.08 4.97 8.82
C ARG A 93 -0.75 4.38 9.24
N SER A 94 -0.70 4.00 10.51
CA SER A 94 0.52 3.58 11.20
C SER A 94 0.35 2.14 11.64
N PHE A 95 1.36 1.30 11.41
CA PHE A 95 1.41 -0.01 12.04
C PHE A 95 1.74 0.13 13.53
N PHE A 96 1.28 -0.82 14.34
CA PHE A 96 1.66 -0.89 15.75
C PHE A 96 3.19 -0.96 15.89
N GLY A 97 3.74 -0.13 16.80
CA GLY A 97 5.18 0.04 17.02
C GLY A 97 5.78 1.29 16.36
N CYS A 98 5.10 1.89 15.39
CA CYS A 98 5.47 3.18 14.80
C CYS A 98 4.91 4.35 15.62
N GLU A 99 5.40 5.56 15.39
CA GLU A 99 4.68 6.76 15.84
C GLU A 99 3.28 6.77 15.22
N ARG A 100 2.25 7.00 16.04
CA ARG A 100 0.86 7.07 15.58
C ARG A 100 0.62 8.37 14.82
N SER A 101 0.09 8.24 13.62
CA SER A 101 -0.30 9.37 12.79
C SER A 101 -1.47 10.16 13.36
N SER A 102 -2.51 9.48 13.86
CA SER A 102 -3.72 10.15 14.33
C SER A 102 -4.38 9.36 15.45
N GLU A 103 -4.91 10.08 16.44
CA GLU A 103 -5.74 9.49 17.50
C GLU A 103 -7.10 9.03 16.98
N ARG A 104 -7.57 9.57 15.84
CA ARG A 104 -8.86 9.21 15.24
C ARG A 104 -8.87 7.81 14.64
N TYR A 105 -7.71 7.34 14.17
CA TYR A 105 -7.59 6.06 13.49
C TYR A 105 -6.68 5.14 14.31
N PRO A 106 -7.12 3.92 14.66
CA PRO A 106 -6.28 2.98 15.39
C PRO A 106 -5.08 2.55 14.55
N TYR A 107 -4.05 2.05 15.23
CA TYR A 107 -2.96 1.33 14.58
C TYR A 107 -3.49 0.21 13.69
N LEU A 108 -2.70 -0.13 12.67
CA LEU A 108 -2.84 -1.37 11.94
C LEU A 108 -2.10 -2.46 12.69
N TYR A 109 -2.79 -3.56 12.95
CA TYR A 109 -2.22 -4.74 13.58
C TYR A 109 -2.05 -5.84 12.55
N LEU A 110 -0.92 -6.53 12.63
CA LEU A 110 -0.75 -7.82 11.95
C LEU A 110 -1.37 -8.93 12.80
N GLU A 111 -1.52 -10.11 12.21
CA GLU A 111 -1.93 -11.31 12.96
C GLU A 111 -1.00 -11.57 14.15
N ASP A 112 -1.53 -12.27 15.16
CA ASP A 112 -0.84 -12.43 16.44
C ASP A 112 0.55 -13.07 16.26
N GLY A 113 1.57 -12.47 16.90
CA GLY A 113 2.97 -12.88 16.77
C GLY A 113 3.72 -12.30 15.56
N GLN A 114 3.04 -11.60 14.65
CA GLN A 114 3.67 -11.01 13.47
C GLN A 114 4.12 -9.55 13.69
N SER A 115 5.18 -9.14 13.00
CA SER A 115 5.65 -7.75 12.98
C SER A 115 6.22 -7.37 11.61
N MET A 116 6.10 -6.08 11.26
CA MET A 116 6.76 -5.54 10.07
C MET A 116 8.28 -5.58 10.25
N PRO A 117 9.09 -5.82 9.20
CA PRO A 117 10.55 -5.79 9.30
C PRO A 117 11.13 -4.47 9.81
N LYS A 118 10.41 -3.37 9.59
CA LYS A 118 10.70 -2.04 10.13
C LYS A 118 9.59 -1.63 11.12
N PRO A 119 9.56 -2.19 12.33
CA PRO A 119 8.42 -2.04 13.24
C PRO A 119 8.21 -0.59 13.73
N LYS A 120 9.26 0.24 13.69
CA LYS A 120 9.21 1.67 14.04
C LYS A 120 8.99 2.61 12.85
N ALA A 121 9.01 2.07 11.62
CA ALA A 121 8.96 2.86 10.39
C ALA A 121 8.19 2.13 9.29
N SER A 122 6.89 1.94 9.51
CA SER A 122 5.95 1.33 8.58
C SER A 122 4.63 2.10 8.60
N TRP A 123 4.42 2.92 7.57
CA TRP A 123 3.20 3.69 7.39
C TRP A 123 2.64 3.48 5.98
N LEU A 124 1.36 3.79 5.82
CA LEU A 124 0.73 3.91 4.51
C LEU A 124 0.12 5.30 4.35
N TYR A 125 0.02 5.77 3.10
CA TYR A 125 -0.68 7.00 2.75
C TYR A 125 -2.01 6.63 2.12
N ILE A 126 -3.12 7.04 2.73
CA ILE A 126 -4.45 6.52 2.39
C ILE A 126 -4.91 6.89 0.98
N GLN A 127 -4.31 7.92 0.37
CA GLN A 127 -4.61 8.31 -1.02
C GLN A 127 -3.92 7.39 -2.05
N SER A 128 -2.95 6.58 -1.63
CA SER A 128 -2.28 5.60 -2.49
C SER A 128 -3.07 4.29 -2.53
N VAL A 129 -4.04 4.24 -3.44
CA VAL A 129 -4.81 3.04 -3.77
C VAL A 129 -4.69 2.78 -5.28
N TRP A 130 -4.45 1.52 -5.64
CA TRP A 130 -4.27 1.10 -7.02
C TRP A 130 -4.94 -0.24 -7.28
N CYS A 131 -5.60 -0.36 -8.44
CA CYS A 131 -5.99 -1.63 -9.04
C CYS A 131 -4.85 -2.08 -9.95
N VAL A 132 -4.30 -3.28 -9.71
CA VAL A 132 -3.12 -3.79 -10.43
C VAL A 132 -3.30 -5.25 -10.81
N PRO A 133 -2.68 -5.70 -11.92
CA PRO A 133 -2.69 -7.11 -12.27
C PRO A 133 -1.85 -7.93 -11.27
N LEU A 134 -2.21 -9.20 -11.07
CA LEU A 134 -1.47 -10.10 -10.19
C LEU A 134 -0.03 -10.35 -10.66
N THR A 135 0.24 -10.16 -11.94
CA THR A 135 1.56 -10.33 -12.56
C THR A 135 2.60 -9.37 -11.99
N VAL A 136 2.23 -8.18 -11.52
CA VAL A 136 3.15 -7.23 -10.87
C VAL A 136 3.31 -7.46 -9.37
N ILE A 137 2.63 -8.46 -8.81
CA ILE A 137 2.66 -8.81 -7.39
C ILE A 137 3.61 -9.98 -7.15
N GLY A 138 4.51 -9.81 -6.19
CA GLY A 138 5.48 -10.81 -5.75
C GLY A 138 5.37 -11.11 -4.26
N ARG A 139 6.15 -12.10 -3.81
CA ARG A 139 6.27 -12.42 -2.39
C ARG A 139 7.15 -11.40 -1.69
N PHE A 140 6.71 -10.92 -0.53
CA PHE A 140 7.55 -10.14 0.36
C PHE A 140 8.54 -11.06 1.09
N THR A 141 9.82 -10.95 0.77
CA THR A 141 10.86 -11.91 1.20
C THR A 141 11.66 -11.45 2.42
N LYS A 142 11.35 -10.27 2.98
CA LYS A 142 12.03 -9.76 4.18
C LYS A 142 11.60 -10.48 5.46
N THR A 143 10.56 -11.33 5.39
CA THR A 143 10.12 -12.23 6.45
C THR A 143 10.04 -13.66 5.92
N ARG A 144 10.21 -14.66 6.81
CA ARG A 144 10.02 -16.08 6.45
C ARG A 144 8.55 -16.37 6.16
N GLU A 145 7.69 -15.83 7.01
CA GLU A 145 6.24 -16.00 6.96
C GLU A 145 5.58 -14.94 6.06
N LEU A 146 4.42 -15.30 5.52
CA LEU A 146 3.53 -14.34 4.88
C LEU A 146 2.87 -13.50 5.99
N LEU A 147 3.18 -12.21 6.01
CA LEU A 147 2.54 -11.28 6.93
C LEU A 147 1.11 -11.01 6.48
N ARG A 148 0.21 -10.85 7.44
CA ARG A 148 -1.20 -10.53 7.19
C ARG A 148 -1.69 -9.49 8.18
N VAL A 149 -2.41 -8.50 7.66
CA VAL A 149 -3.13 -7.49 8.45
C VAL A 149 -4.39 -8.13 9.02
N ARG A 150 -4.62 -7.94 10.33
CA ARG A 150 -5.84 -8.42 10.98
C ARG A 150 -7.09 -7.86 10.32
N ASN A 151 -8.15 -8.67 10.30
CA ASN A 151 -9.39 -8.31 9.62
C ASN A 151 -10.03 -7.01 10.17
N ASP A 152 -9.97 -6.78 11.49
CA ASP A 152 -10.48 -5.55 12.12
C ASP A 152 -9.74 -4.30 11.61
N SER A 153 -8.41 -4.36 11.54
CA SER A 153 -7.54 -3.32 11.00
C SER A 153 -7.80 -3.09 9.51
N LEU A 154 -8.00 -4.16 8.74
CA LEU A 154 -8.29 -4.08 7.31
C LEU A 154 -9.66 -3.45 7.03
N VAL A 155 -10.72 -3.88 7.73
CA VAL A 155 -12.07 -3.31 7.59
C VAL A 155 -12.04 -1.82 7.89
N ASN A 156 -11.40 -1.41 8.98
CA ASN A 156 -11.29 -0.01 9.36
C ASN A 156 -10.45 0.81 8.36
N LEU A 157 -9.35 0.25 7.84
CA LEU A 157 -8.55 0.87 6.79
C LEU A 157 -9.38 1.10 5.51
N ARG A 158 -10.09 0.07 5.05
CA ARG A 158 -10.95 0.17 3.86
C ARG A 158 -12.03 1.23 4.03
N GLN A 159 -12.66 1.29 5.20
CA GLN A 159 -13.67 2.31 5.49
C GLN A 159 -13.08 3.72 5.36
N GLN A 160 -11.94 3.99 6.00
CA GLN A 160 -11.29 5.30 5.90
C GLN A 160 -10.90 5.63 4.45
N MET A 161 -10.35 4.67 3.70
CA MET A 161 -9.98 4.88 2.31
C MET A 161 -11.22 5.12 1.43
N ALA A 162 -12.32 4.42 1.67
CA ALA A 162 -13.58 4.65 0.97
C ALA A 162 -14.16 6.05 1.20
N GLU A 163 -13.99 6.59 2.41
CA GLU A 163 -14.44 7.93 2.78
C GLU A 163 -13.52 9.04 2.24
N LYS A 164 -12.19 8.83 2.26
CA LYS A 164 -11.22 9.91 2.06
C LYS A 164 -10.35 9.79 0.80
N ALA A 165 -10.10 8.59 0.29
CA ALA A 165 -9.18 8.41 -0.81
C ALA A 165 -9.85 8.78 -2.14
N LYS A 166 -9.29 9.79 -2.83
CA LYS A 166 -9.89 10.36 -4.06
C LYS A 166 -10.17 9.32 -5.14
N ARG A 167 -9.32 8.29 -5.23
CA ARG A 167 -9.36 7.27 -6.28
C ARG A 167 -10.01 5.96 -5.86
N TRP A 168 -10.55 5.87 -4.64
CA TRP A 168 -11.12 4.61 -4.13
C TRP A 168 -12.22 4.07 -5.05
N ARG A 169 -13.19 4.93 -5.40
CA ARG A 169 -14.33 4.54 -6.25
C ARG A 169 -13.91 4.15 -7.65
N GLU A 170 -12.98 4.90 -8.24
CA GLU A 170 -12.39 4.61 -9.56
C GLU A 170 -11.71 3.24 -9.54
N CYS A 171 -10.80 2.99 -8.59
CA CYS A 171 -10.08 1.72 -8.50
C CYS A 171 -11.03 0.54 -8.28
N LEU A 172 -12.06 0.71 -7.43
CA LEU A 172 -13.04 -0.34 -7.18
C LEU A 172 -13.90 -0.62 -8.42
N ALA A 173 -14.25 0.40 -9.21
CA ALA A 173 -14.93 0.22 -10.48
C ALA A 173 -14.04 -0.50 -11.50
N ASP A 174 -12.76 -0.11 -11.60
CA ASP A 174 -11.78 -0.75 -12.47
C ASP A 174 -11.61 -2.23 -12.13
N LEU A 175 -11.55 -2.57 -10.83
CA LEU A 175 -11.45 -3.96 -10.39
C LEU A 175 -12.67 -4.77 -10.81
N LYS A 176 -13.88 -4.22 -10.64
CA LYS A 176 -15.12 -4.89 -11.07
C LYS A 176 -15.21 -5.08 -12.58
N ALA A 177 -14.66 -4.15 -13.36
CA ALA A 177 -14.63 -4.25 -14.82
C ALA A 177 -13.61 -5.26 -15.35
N ARG A 178 -12.71 -5.74 -14.47
CA ARG A 178 -11.61 -6.69 -14.78
C ARG A 178 -11.80 -8.06 -14.13
N GLU A 179 -12.95 -8.28 -13.51
CA GLU A 179 -13.44 -9.60 -13.10
C GLU A 179 -13.92 -10.38 -14.34
#